data_AF-A0A6L8U3H9-F1
#
_entry.id   AF-A0A6L8U3H9-F1
#
_cell.length_a   1.000
_cell.length_b   1.000
_cell.length_c   1.000
_cell.angle_alpha   90.00
_cell.angle_beta   90.00
_cell.angle_gamma   90.00
#
_symmetry.space_group_name_H-M   'P 1'
#
loop_
_entity.id
_entity.type
_entity.pdbx_description
1 polymer ?
#
loop_
_entity_poly.entity_id
_entity_poly.type
_entity_poly.pdbx_seq_one_letter_code
_entity_poly.pdbx_strand_id
1 'polypeptide(L)'
;IYEVLPELEKFGLADQPLTIQDHFIHRWYYLRKQYIDIHAWQKVGNYEIRYIFRREGQTAAFKYWVNRKNVFKNSFQKLPAQTNSDELFETITKILKNTTAIIVNRNNVEGILTQIEFDISIEEEKPFLKNLFDNISKGLSDDEKITNIQHLEYRERYTIEKNGRSCVIDFEYDNSGFFGRVLPLVKKCDSPELLAKIKSIVNSLKKS
;
A
#
# COMPACT_ATOMS: atom_id res chain seq x y z
N ILE A 1 3.33 12.00 -6.51
CA ILE A 1 2.19 11.15 -6.97
C ILE A 1 2.09 11.11 -8.50
N TYR A 2 2.47 12.16 -9.24
CA TYR A 2 2.62 12.19 -10.72
C TYR A 2 3.67 11.26 -11.34
N GLU A 3 4.41 10.47 -10.54
CA GLU A 3 5.67 9.87 -11.00
C GLU A 3 5.56 8.40 -11.44
N VAL A 4 4.49 7.68 -11.07
CA VAL A 4 4.42 6.23 -11.39
C VAL A 4 3.98 5.96 -12.82
N LEU A 5 3.11 6.79 -13.39
CA LEU A 5 2.63 6.66 -14.77
C LEU A 5 3.78 6.80 -15.79
N PRO A 6 4.61 7.85 -15.71
CA PRO A 6 5.81 7.93 -16.56
C PRO A 6 6.73 6.72 -16.41
N GLU A 7 6.83 6.14 -15.20
CA GLU A 7 7.64 4.94 -14.99
C GLU A 7 6.99 3.69 -15.62
N LEU A 8 5.68 3.51 -15.52
CA LEU A 8 4.98 2.43 -16.23
C LEU A 8 5.16 2.56 -17.75
N GLU A 9 5.06 3.76 -18.31
CA GLU A 9 5.28 4.02 -19.73
C GLU A 9 6.73 3.76 -20.15
N LYS A 10 7.69 4.28 -19.38
CA LYS A 10 9.14 4.07 -19.57
C LYS A 10 9.51 2.58 -19.62
N PHE A 11 8.84 1.76 -18.82
CA PHE A 11 9.05 0.32 -18.79
C PHE A 11 8.11 -0.47 -19.73
N GLY A 12 7.25 0.19 -20.51
CA GLY A 12 6.31 -0.49 -21.41
C GLY A 12 5.29 -1.36 -20.68
N LEU A 13 4.94 -0.97 -19.45
CA LEU A 13 4.02 -1.68 -18.56
C LEU A 13 2.59 -1.18 -18.63
N ALA A 14 2.34 -0.02 -19.25
CA ALA A 14 1.01 0.58 -19.36
C ALA A 14 -0.04 -0.36 -19.96
N ASP A 15 0.36 -1.18 -20.95
CA ASP A 15 -0.52 -2.16 -21.62
C ASP A 15 -0.43 -3.58 -21.03
N GLN A 16 0.38 -3.80 -20.00
CA GLN A 16 0.51 -5.12 -19.38
C GLN A 16 -0.71 -5.45 -18.51
N PRO A 17 -0.96 -6.75 -18.24
CA PRO A 17 -1.97 -7.16 -17.28
C PRO A 17 -1.89 -6.39 -15.97
N LEU A 18 -3.06 -6.00 -15.47
CA LEU A 18 -3.25 -5.23 -14.26
C LEU A 18 -2.48 -5.79 -13.04
N THR A 19 -2.41 -7.11 -12.89
CA THR A 19 -1.63 -7.76 -11.82
C THR A 19 -0.12 -7.53 -11.94
N ILE A 20 0.40 -7.36 -13.15
CA ILE A 20 1.82 -7.03 -13.42
C ILE A 20 2.07 -5.55 -13.13
N GLN A 21 1.16 -4.68 -13.55
CA GLN A 21 1.25 -3.25 -13.22
C GLN A 21 1.27 -3.06 -11.70
N ASP A 22 0.30 -3.64 -10.98
CA ASP A 22 0.21 -3.52 -9.51
C ASP A 22 1.46 -4.07 -8.82
N HIS A 23 1.99 -5.17 -9.35
CA HIS A 23 3.21 -5.73 -8.83
C HIS A 23 4.38 -4.76 -9.02
N PHE A 24 4.56 -4.17 -10.20
CA PHE A 24 5.58 -3.17 -10.46
C PHE A 24 5.44 -1.96 -9.54
N ILE A 25 4.24 -1.37 -9.50
CA ILE A 25 3.88 -0.19 -8.71
C ILE A 25 4.26 -0.42 -7.24
N HIS A 26 3.97 -1.61 -6.72
CA HIS A 26 4.27 -1.98 -5.35
C HIS A 26 5.77 -1.88 -5.03
N ARG A 27 6.61 -2.49 -5.87
CA ARG A 27 8.06 -2.51 -5.67
C ARG A 27 8.63 -1.12 -5.88
N TRP A 28 8.20 -0.44 -6.94
CA TRP A 28 8.64 0.90 -7.24
C TRP A 28 8.38 1.83 -6.05
N TYR A 29 7.18 1.80 -5.49
CA TYR A 29 6.78 2.66 -4.38
C TYR A 29 7.59 2.42 -3.09
N TYR A 30 7.81 1.17 -2.72
CA TYR A 30 8.54 0.86 -1.50
C TYR A 30 10.05 1.08 -1.62
N LEU A 31 10.61 0.75 -2.78
CA LEU A 31 12.05 0.77 -2.98
C LEU A 31 12.57 2.20 -3.23
N ARG A 32 11.79 3.05 -3.90
CA ARG A 32 12.17 4.46 -4.11
C ARG A 32 12.37 5.23 -2.80
N LYS A 33 11.64 4.88 -1.73
CA LYS A 33 11.79 5.51 -0.40
C LYS A 33 13.16 5.26 0.23
N GLN A 34 13.89 4.28 -0.29
CA GLN A 34 15.23 3.91 0.15
C GLN A 34 16.28 4.18 -0.94
N TYR A 35 15.96 5.04 -1.91
CA TYR A 35 16.79 5.38 -3.06
C TYR A 35 17.19 4.14 -3.90
N ILE A 36 16.29 3.15 -3.96
CA ILE A 36 16.46 1.95 -4.77
C ILE A 36 15.52 2.05 -5.98
N ASP A 37 16.11 2.12 -7.16
CA ASP A 37 15.39 2.21 -8.42
C ASP A 37 15.13 0.83 -9.01
N ILE A 38 14.02 0.71 -9.74
CA ILE A 38 13.86 -0.37 -10.70
C ILE A 38 14.69 0.02 -11.92
N HIS A 39 15.78 -0.70 -12.18
CA HIS A 39 16.65 -0.45 -13.32
C HIS A 39 16.14 -1.14 -14.58
N ALA A 40 15.64 -2.37 -14.44
CA ALA A 40 15.07 -3.13 -15.55
C ALA A 40 13.99 -4.10 -15.05
N TRP A 41 13.08 -4.45 -15.96
CA TRP A 41 12.19 -5.58 -15.79
C TRP A 41 12.15 -6.41 -17.08
N GLN A 42 11.78 -7.68 -16.96
CA GLN A 42 11.60 -8.55 -18.13
C GLN A 42 10.60 -9.67 -17.82
N LYS A 43 9.75 -10.00 -18.79
CA LYS A 43 9.00 -11.25 -18.81
C LYS A 43 9.76 -12.31 -19.60
N VAL A 44 10.06 -13.45 -18.97
CA VAL A 44 10.79 -14.57 -19.57
C VAL A 44 9.82 -15.74 -19.75
N GLY A 45 9.47 -16.04 -21.00
CA GLY A 45 8.41 -17.00 -21.30
C GLY A 45 7.07 -16.60 -20.67
N ASN A 46 6.27 -17.60 -20.30
CA ASN A 46 4.88 -17.35 -19.86
C ASN A 46 4.73 -17.11 -18.35
N TYR A 47 5.70 -17.54 -17.53
CA TYR A 47 5.51 -17.68 -16.08
C TYR A 47 6.60 -17.05 -15.23
N GLU A 48 7.57 -16.36 -15.84
CA GLU A 48 8.69 -15.78 -15.12
C GLU A 48 8.76 -14.28 -15.36
N ILE A 49 8.90 -13.53 -14.27
CA ILE A 49 9.09 -12.08 -14.28
C ILE A 49 10.38 -11.79 -13.53
N ARG A 50 11.27 -11.01 -14.14
CA ARG A 50 12.55 -10.60 -13.57
C ARG A 50 12.55 -9.11 -13.32
N TYR A 51 13.15 -8.70 -12.20
CA TYR A 51 13.46 -7.31 -11.89
C TYR A 51 14.95 -7.19 -11.60
N ILE A 52 15.56 -6.10 -12.05
CA ILE A 52 16.88 -5.67 -11.63
C ILE A 52 16.68 -4.36 -10.90
N PHE A 53 17.02 -4.35 -9.61
CA PHE A 53 17.03 -3.16 -8.79
C PHE A 53 18.43 -2.59 -8.70
N ARG A 54 18.52 -1.27 -8.55
CA ARG A 54 19.80 -0.56 -8.48
C ARG A 54 19.77 0.50 -7.39
N ARG A 55 20.88 0.60 -6.67
CA ARG A 55 21.20 1.71 -5.77
C ARG A 55 22.65 2.07 -5.99
N GLU A 56 22.92 3.25 -6.53
CA GLU A 56 24.27 3.68 -6.92
C GLU A 56 24.97 2.68 -7.86
N GLY A 57 26.10 2.10 -7.45
CA GLY A 57 26.84 1.05 -8.16
C GLY A 57 26.37 -0.38 -7.86
N GLN A 58 25.43 -0.55 -6.93
CA GLN A 58 24.93 -1.86 -6.49
C GLN A 58 23.72 -2.29 -7.33
N THR A 59 23.67 -3.56 -7.70
CA THR A 59 22.54 -4.21 -8.37
C THR A 59 22.13 -5.48 -7.64
N ALA A 60 20.82 -5.72 -7.59
CA ALA A 60 20.23 -6.93 -7.07
C ALA A 60 19.08 -7.38 -7.97
N ALA A 61 19.14 -8.63 -8.43
CA ALA A 61 18.19 -9.16 -9.40
C ALA A 61 17.31 -10.25 -8.80
N PHE A 62 16.02 -10.13 -9.06
CA PHE A 62 14.96 -10.95 -8.48
C PHE A 62 14.17 -11.63 -9.60
N LYS A 63 13.90 -12.91 -9.40
CA LYS A 63 13.03 -13.73 -10.23
C LYS A 63 11.75 -14.04 -9.45
N TYR A 64 10.62 -13.79 -10.10
CA TYR A 64 9.29 -14.10 -9.61
C TYR A 64 8.59 -15.06 -10.57
N TRP A 65 7.61 -15.79 -10.03
CA TRP A 65 6.72 -16.62 -10.85
C TRP A 65 5.31 -16.11 -10.84
N VAL A 66 4.66 -16.21 -11.99
CA VAL A 66 3.24 -15.94 -12.15
C VAL A 66 2.50 -17.18 -12.63
N ASN A 67 1.20 -17.26 -12.34
CA ASN A 67 0.32 -18.27 -12.93
C ASN A 67 -0.19 -17.85 -14.32
N ARG A 68 -1.04 -18.67 -14.94
CA ARG A 68 -1.66 -18.37 -16.26
C ARG A 68 -2.48 -17.07 -16.29
N LYS A 69 -2.94 -16.57 -15.14
CA LYS A 69 -3.66 -15.30 -14.99
C LYS A 69 -2.74 -14.14 -14.61
N ASN A 70 -1.42 -14.32 -14.70
CA ASN A 70 -0.40 -13.35 -14.29
C ASN A 70 -0.45 -12.98 -12.79
N VAL A 71 -0.99 -13.84 -11.93
CA VAL A 71 -0.96 -13.64 -10.47
C VAL A 71 0.35 -14.17 -9.92
N PHE A 72 1.06 -13.34 -9.16
CA PHE A 72 2.36 -13.66 -8.58
C PHE A 72 2.26 -14.68 -7.45
N LYS A 73 3.26 -15.56 -7.36
CA LYS A 73 3.48 -16.42 -6.18
C LYS A 73 4.17 -15.61 -5.08
N ASN A 74 4.01 -16.05 -3.82
CA ASN A 74 4.57 -15.37 -2.65
C ASN A 74 6.10 -15.46 -2.55
N SER A 75 6.75 -16.31 -3.35
CA SER A 75 8.19 -16.49 -3.32
C SER A 75 8.90 -15.85 -4.51
N PHE A 76 10.16 -15.51 -4.30
CA PHE A 76 11.08 -15.04 -5.32
C PHE A 76 12.45 -15.69 -5.14
N GLN A 77 13.27 -15.65 -6.18
CA GLN A 77 14.64 -16.15 -6.19
C GLN A 77 15.62 -15.04 -6.54
N LYS A 78 16.80 -15.09 -5.95
CA LYS A 78 17.95 -14.29 -6.39
C LYS A 78 18.42 -14.76 -7.77
N LEU A 79 18.85 -13.83 -8.60
CA LEU A 79 19.57 -14.10 -9.85
C LEU A 79 21.04 -13.68 -9.68
N PRO A 80 21.96 -14.61 -9.33
CA PRO A 80 23.35 -14.27 -9.01
C PRO A 80 24.09 -13.58 -10.16
N ALA A 81 23.85 -14.02 -11.40
CA ALA A 81 24.52 -13.45 -12.58
C ALA A 81 24.23 -11.96 -12.83
N GLN A 82 23.18 -11.41 -12.22
CA GLN A 82 22.77 -10.01 -12.38
C GLN A 82 22.77 -9.26 -11.03
N THR A 83 23.28 -9.89 -9.97
CA THR A 83 23.39 -9.33 -8.62
C THR A 83 24.86 -9.14 -8.29
N ASN A 84 25.30 -7.90 -8.10
CA ASN A 84 26.66 -7.60 -7.67
C ASN A 84 26.74 -7.25 -6.17
N SER A 85 25.60 -7.10 -5.49
CA SER A 85 25.52 -6.75 -4.07
C SER A 85 24.50 -7.61 -3.35
N ASP A 86 25.01 -8.50 -2.49
CA ASP A 86 24.21 -9.35 -1.62
C ASP A 86 23.53 -8.52 -0.52
N GLU A 87 24.20 -7.47 -0.05
CA GLU A 87 23.66 -6.51 0.91
C GLU A 87 22.41 -5.82 0.37
N LEU A 88 22.44 -5.35 -0.89
CA LEU A 88 21.28 -4.74 -1.53
C LEU A 88 20.15 -5.77 -1.71
N PHE A 89 20.48 -7.01 -2.07
CA PHE A 89 19.50 -8.10 -2.19
C PHE A 89 18.79 -8.37 -0.85
N GLU A 90 19.53 -8.47 0.26
CA GLU A 90 18.95 -8.68 1.59
C GLU A 90 18.14 -7.46 2.06
N THR A 91 18.60 -6.26 1.76
CA THR A 91 17.87 -5.01 2.06
C THR A 91 16.50 -5.01 1.36
N ILE A 92 16.47 -5.26 0.05
CA ILE A 92 15.23 -5.33 -0.74
C ILE A 92 14.34 -6.47 -0.23
N THR A 93 14.92 -7.63 0.09
CA THR A 93 14.18 -8.78 0.65
C THR A 93 13.49 -8.41 1.96
N LYS A 94 14.17 -7.69 2.85
CA LYS A 94 13.61 -7.22 4.12
C LYS A 94 12.50 -6.21 3.91
N ILE A 95 12.67 -5.28 2.96
CA ILE A 95 11.61 -4.32 2.60
C ILE A 95 10.40 -5.13 2.12
N LEU A 96 10.52 -5.91 1.04
CA LEU A 96 9.39 -6.59 0.41
C LEU A 96 8.69 -7.65 1.28
N LYS A 97 9.33 -8.17 2.32
CA LYS A 97 8.71 -9.08 3.30
C LYS A 97 7.90 -8.36 4.38
N ASN A 98 8.27 -7.11 4.70
CA ASN A 98 7.66 -6.32 5.78
C ASN A 98 6.65 -5.28 5.27
N THR A 99 6.39 -5.24 3.96
CA THR A 99 5.50 -4.27 3.33
C THR A 99 4.04 -4.67 3.47
N THR A 100 3.17 -3.69 3.73
CA THR A 100 1.72 -3.86 3.71
C THR A 100 1.20 -3.97 2.26
N ALA A 101 -0.05 -4.42 2.14
CA ALA A 101 -0.69 -4.57 0.83
C ALA A 101 -1.08 -3.21 0.26
N ILE A 102 -0.70 -2.97 -0.99
CA ILE A 102 -1.00 -1.75 -1.74
C ILE A 102 -2.26 -1.96 -2.57
N ILE A 103 -3.27 -1.10 -2.40
CA ILE A 103 -4.44 -1.08 -3.28
C ILE A 103 -4.20 -0.04 -4.38
N VAL A 104 -4.38 -0.43 -5.64
CA VAL A 104 -4.26 0.48 -6.78
C VAL A 104 -5.67 0.87 -7.23
N ASN A 105 -6.09 2.10 -6.95
CA ASN A 105 -7.41 2.62 -7.36
C ASN A 105 -7.34 3.17 -8.78
N ARG A 106 -8.01 2.51 -9.74
CA ARG A 106 -7.94 2.77 -11.19
C ARG A 106 -9.08 3.61 -11.78
N ASN A 107 -9.88 4.27 -10.94
CA ASN A 107 -11.16 4.87 -11.37
C ASN A 107 -11.04 6.25 -12.06
N ASN A 108 -9.84 6.76 -12.30
CA ASN A 108 -9.57 7.96 -13.09
C ASN A 108 -8.18 7.85 -13.75
N VAL A 109 -7.96 8.62 -14.83
CA VAL A 109 -6.67 8.74 -15.55
C VAL A 109 -5.51 9.12 -14.60
N GLU A 110 -5.85 9.60 -13.41
CA GLU A 110 -4.99 10.11 -12.33
C GLU A 110 -4.75 9.09 -11.20
N GLY A 111 -5.35 7.89 -11.26
CA GLY A 111 -5.40 6.91 -10.18
C GLY A 111 -4.45 5.74 -10.36
N ILE A 112 -3.16 5.91 -10.03
CA ILE A 112 -2.27 4.78 -9.82
C ILE A 112 -1.48 5.05 -8.54
N LEU A 113 -1.82 4.27 -7.49
CA LEU A 113 -1.42 4.35 -6.07
C LEU A 113 -2.46 5.05 -5.18
N THR A 114 -3.32 4.25 -4.55
CA THR A 114 -3.82 4.56 -3.19
C THR A 114 -3.48 3.36 -2.32
N GLN A 115 -2.18 3.21 -2.07
CA GLN A 115 -1.81 2.59 -0.81
C GLN A 115 -2.50 3.34 0.28
N ILE A 116 -3.11 2.63 1.21
CA ILE A 116 -3.28 3.22 2.52
C ILE A 116 -1.95 3.06 3.23
N GLU A 117 -1.02 3.92 2.84
CA GLU A 117 -0.03 4.41 3.74
C GLU A 117 -0.47 5.80 4.14
N PHE A 118 -0.38 6.08 5.43
CA PHE A 118 -0.68 7.41 5.90
C PHE A 118 0.27 8.39 5.20
N ASP A 119 -0.29 9.37 4.50
CA ASP A 119 0.49 10.29 3.67
C ASP A 119 1.51 11.01 4.55
N ILE A 120 2.80 10.96 4.19
CA ILE A 120 3.89 11.58 4.97
C ILE A 120 3.67 13.09 5.10
N SER A 121 3.13 13.75 4.07
CA SER A 121 2.81 15.17 4.15
C SER A 121 1.68 15.44 5.15
N ILE A 122 0.70 14.53 5.25
CA ILE A 122 -0.35 14.59 6.27
C ILE A 122 0.17 14.18 7.64
N GLU A 123 1.15 13.27 7.75
CA GLU A 123 1.81 12.92 9.00
C GLU A 123 2.56 14.12 9.59
N GLU A 124 3.25 14.88 8.74
CA GLU A 124 3.94 16.11 9.13
C GLU A 124 2.96 17.23 9.54
N GLU A 125 1.88 17.43 8.77
CA GLU A 125 0.87 18.46 9.06
C GLU A 125 -0.05 18.08 10.24
N LYS A 126 -0.41 16.80 10.32
CA LYS A 126 -1.46 16.25 11.21
C LYS A 126 -1.03 14.90 11.80
N PRO A 127 -0.02 14.87 12.68
CA PRO A 127 0.51 13.64 13.26
C PRO A 127 -0.53 12.83 14.05
N PHE A 128 -1.58 13.48 14.55
CA PHE A 128 -2.69 12.81 15.25
C PHE A 128 -3.49 11.86 14.33
N LEU A 129 -3.54 12.12 13.02
CA LEU A 129 -4.21 11.24 12.05
C LEU A 129 -3.37 10.00 11.74
N LYS A 130 -2.03 10.13 11.75
CA LYS A 130 -1.13 8.96 11.72
C LYS A 130 -1.37 8.07 12.93
N ASN A 131 -1.50 8.67 14.11
CA ASN A 131 -1.80 7.93 15.34
C ASN A 131 -3.15 7.18 15.23
N LEU A 132 -4.18 7.82 14.64
CA LEU A 132 -5.46 7.16 14.35
C LEU A 132 -5.28 5.96 13.41
N PHE A 133 -4.54 6.14 12.30
CA PHE A 133 -4.25 5.07 11.35
C PHE A 133 -3.55 3.88 12.02
N ASP A 134 -2.52 4.13 12.80
CA ASP A 134 -1.73 3.08 13.46
C ASP A 134 -2.57 2.30 14.47
N ASN A 135 -3.38 3.01 15.27
CA ASN A 135 -4.22 2.37 16.28
C ASN A 135 -5.37 1.57 15.66
N ILE A 136 -6.00 2.08 14.60
CA ILE A 136 -7.00 1.31 13.87
C ILE A 136 -6.35 0.09 13.24
N SER A 137 -5.26 0.27 12.50
CA SER A 137 -4.56 -0.83 11.82
C SER A 137 -4.13 -1.92 12.78
N LYS A 138 -3.58 -1.55 13.95
CA LYS A 138 -3.20 -2.49 15.01
C LYS A 138 -4.40 -3.17 15.68
N GLY A 139 -5.53 -2.47 15.74
CA GLY A 139 -6.76 -3.00 16.33
C GLY A 139 -7.53 -3.93 15.38
N LEU A 140 -7.27 -3.92 14.08
CA LEU A 140 -7.93 -4.79 13.11
C LEU A 140 -7.46 -6.25 13.24
N SER A 141 -8.37 -7.16 12.94
CA SER A 141 -8.09 -8.60 12.84
C SER A 141 -7.49 -8.93 11.46
N ASP A 142 -6.87 -10.10 11.29
CA ASP A 142 -6.30 -10.53 9.99
C ASP A 142 -7.32 -10.55 8.83
N ASP A 143 -8.61 -10.74 9.13
CA ASP A 143 -9.69 -10.74 8.15
C ASP A 143 -10.33 -9.35 7.93
N GLU A 144 -9.82 -8.32 8.60
CA GLU A 144 -10.26 -6.94 8.53
C GLU A 144 -9.16 -6.05 7.93
N LYS A 145 -9.49 -5.30 6.88
CA LYS A 145 -8.50 -4.44 6.20
C LYS A 145 -9.07 -3.05 5.93
N ILE A 146 -8.27 -2.02 6.15
CA ILE A 146 -8.60 -0.69 5.64
C ILE A 146 -8.37 -0.74 4.13
N THR A 147 -9.38 -0.39 3.34
CA THR A 147 -9.34 -0.42 1.87
C THR A 147 -9.42 0.95 1.21
N ASN A 148 -9.82 1.99 1.95
CA ASN A 148 -9.70 3.37 1.51
C ASN A 148 -9.56 4.34 2.69
N ILE A 149 -8.82 5.44 2.51
CA ILE A 149 -8.77 6.60 3.41
C ILE A 149 -9.05 7.86 2.59
N GLN A 150 -9.90 8.74 3.12
CA GLN A 150 -10.15 10.07 2.56
C GLN A 150 -9.91 11.13 3.63
N HIS A 151 -8.97 12.03 3.35
CA HIS A 151 -8.69 13.21 4.16
C HIS A 151 -9.66 14.33 3.76
N LEU A 152 -10.58 14.71 4.65
CA LEU A 152 -11.57 15.76 4.45
C LEU A 152 -11.37 16.89 5.48
N GLU A 153 -12.01 18.03 5.23
CA GLU A 153 -11.98 19.14 6.18
C GLU A 153 -12.65 18.73 7.50
N TYR A 154 -11.90 18.81 8.61
CA TYR A 154 -12.32 18.39 9.96
C TYR A 154 -12.74 16.92 10.09
N ARG A 155 -12.34 16.07 9.13
CA ARG A 155 -12.84 14.71 9.08
C ARG A 155 -11.89 13.77 8.33
N GLU A 156 -11.73 12.59 8.89
CA GLU A 156 -11.02 11.48 8.27
C GLU A 156 -12.04 10.39 7.95
N ARG A 157 -12.06 9.83 6.74
CA ARG A 157 -13.03 8.78 6.37
C ARG A 157 -12.33 7.51 5.95
N TYR A 158 -12.58 6.41 6.68
CA TYR A 158 -12.01 5.11 6.36
C TYR A 158 -13.08 4.20 5.74
N THR A 159 -12.68 3.38 4.78
CA THR A 159 -13.43 2.20 4.35
C THR A 159 -12.70 0.98 4.86
N ILE A 160 -13.40 0.14 5.62
CA ILE A 160 -12.85 -1.09 6.19
C ILE A 160 -13.66 -2.27 5.69
N GLU A 161 -12.99 -3.29 5.16
CA GLU A 161 -13.59 -4.51 4.65
C GLU A 161 -13.34 -5.69 5.58
N LYS A 162 -14.36 -6.54 5.73
CA LYS A 162 -14.32 -7.83 6.42
C LYS A 162 -15.13 -8.87 5.66
N ASN A 163 -14.50 -9.94 5.20
CA ASN A 163 -15.15 -11.06 4.50
C ASN A 163 -16.13 -10.63 3.39
N GLY A 164 -15.75 -9.63 2.58
CA GLY A 164 -16.55 -9.10 1.47
C GLY A 164 -17.64 -8.08 1.85
N ARG A 165 -17.81 -7.78 3.13
CA ARG A 165 -18.62 -6.66 3.62
C ARG A 165 -17.74 -5.45 3.85
N SER A 166 -18.27 -4.25 3.64
CA SER A 166 -17.56 -3.00 3.90
C SER A 166 -18.29 -2.13 4.91
N CYS A 167 -17.53 -1.34 5.67
CA CYS A 167 -18.04 -0.29 6.52
C CYS A 167 -17.24 1.00 6.27
N VAL A 168 -17.96 2.06 5.92
CA VAL A 168 -17.40 3.41 5.78
C VAL A 168 -17.65 4.18 7.07
N ILE A 169 -16.58 4.71 7.67
CA ILE A 169 -16.60 5.36 8.99
C ILE A 169 -15.92 6.72 8.89
N ASP A 170 -16.62 7.75 9.37
CA ASP A 170 -16.13 9.12 9.53
C ASP A 170 -15.60 9.33 10.96
N PHE A 171 -14.39 9.85 11.07
CA PHE A 171 -13.77 10.34 12.30
C PHE A 171 -13.70 11.86 12.21
N GLU A 172 -14.60 12.55 12.90
CA GLU A 172 -14.53 14.02 13.00
C GLU A 172 -13.44 14.42 13.99
N TYR A 173 -12.76 15.53 13.71
CA TYR A 173 -11.75 16.11 14.60
C TYR A 173 -11.76 17.64 14.50
N ASP A 174 -11.23 18.32 15.52
CA ASP A 174 -11.09 19.78 15.52
C ASP A 174 -9.69 20.24 15.04
N ASN A 175 -9.49 21.56 14.95
CA ASN A 175 -8.20 22.16 14.56
C ASN A 175 -7.05 21.84 15.53
N SER A 176 -7.37 21.42 16.74
CA SER A 176 -6.40 21.04 17.77
C SER A 176 -6.05 19.55 17.70
N GLY A 177 -6.65 18.79 16.78
CA GLY A 177 -6.41 17.36 16.60
C GLY A 177 -7.19 16.45 17.54
N PHE A 178 -8.20 16.96 18.25
CA PHE A 178 -9.03 16.13 19.14
C PHE A 178 -10.16 15.44 18.37
N PHE A 179 -10.27 14.12 18.53
CA PHE A 179 -11.32 13.33 17.90
C PHE A 179 -12.70 13.60 18.55
N GLY A 180 -13.65 14.04 17.73
CA GLY A 180 -15.06 14.24 18.04
C GLY A 180 -15.89 12.97 17.81
N ARG A 181 -16.84 13.01 16.88
CA ARG A 181 -17.75 11.89 16.63
C ARG A 181 -17.12 10.85 15.70
N VAL A 182 -17.45 9.58 15.94
CA VAL A 182 -17.13 8.45 15.05
C VAL A 182 -18.45 7.93 14.48
N LEU A 183 -18.71 8.20 13.21
CA LEU A 183 -20.02 8.01 12.59
C LEU A 183 -19.90 7.05 11.39
N PRO A 184 -20.71 5.97 11.32
CA PRO A 184 -20.81 5.20 10.10
C PRO A 184 -21.53 6.04 9.03
N LEU A 185 -21.14 5.87 7.76
CA LEU A 185 -21.95 6.38 6.67
C LEU A 185 -23.16 5.46 6.49
N VAL A 186 -24.35 5.99 6.78
CA VAL A 186 -25.62 5.24 6.75
C VAL A 186 -25.80 4.61 5.36
N LYS A 187 -26.19 3.33 5.31
CA LYS A 187 -26.27 2.46 4.11
C LYS A 187 -24.94 2.00 3.48
N LYS A 188 -23.79 2.34 4.07
CA LYS A 188 -22.46 1.81 3.66
C LYS A 188 -21.71 1.16 4.83
N CYS A 189 -22.45 0.61 5.78
CA CYS A 189 -21.87 -0.13 6.89
C CYS A 189 -22.79 -1.26 7.32
N ASP A 190 -22.42 -2.47 6.89
CA ASP A 190 -23.22 -3.68 7.09
C ASP A 190 -22.66 -4.54 8.23
N SER A 191 -21.82 -3.96 9.09
CA SER A 191 -21.21 -4.63 10.25
C SER A 191 -21.24 -3.74 11.50
N PRO A 192 -22.29 -3.86 12.35
CA PRO A 192 -22.36 -3.17 13.64
C PRO A 192 -21.20 -3.53 14.58
N GLU A 193 -20.71 -4.77 14.51
CA GLU A 193 -19.57 -5.27 15.29
C GLU A 193 -18.28 -4.51 14.94
N LEU A 194 -18.00 -4.36 13.65
CA LEU A 194 -16.83 -3.60 13.17
C LEU A 194 -16.92 -2.14 13.62
N LEU A 195 -18.11 -1.53 13.51
CA LEU A 195 -18.33 -0.17 14.00
C LEU A 195 -18.10 -0.04 15.52
N ALA A 196 -18.60 -0.98 16.32
CA ALA A 196 -18.40 -0.99 17.77
C ALA A 196 -16.92 -1.14 18.14
N LYS A 197 -16.21 -2.04 17.46
CA LYS A 197 -14.77 -2.26 17.61
C LYS A 197 -13.98 -0.98 17.31
N ILE A 198 -14.25 -0.34 16.17
CA ILE A 198 -13.58 0.90 15.76
C ILE A 198 -13.86 2.04 16.74
N LYS A 199 -15.10 2.20 17.20
CA LYS A 199 -15.45 3.18 18.25
C LYS A 199 -14.66 2.94 19.53
N SER A 200 -14.46 1.68 19.92
CA SER A 200 -13.67 1.33 21.11
C SER A 200 -12.21 1.78 20.97
N ILE A 201 -11.58 1.51 19.82
CA ILE A 201 -10.19 1.90 19.52
C ILE A 201 -10.03 3.42 19.59
N VAL A 202 -10.95 4.18 19.00
CA VAL A 202 -10.87 5.65 19.03
C VAL A 202 -11.14 6.20 20.44
N ASN A 203 -12.02 5.57 21.21
CA ASN A 203 -12.26 5.99 22.59
C ASN A 203 -11.04 5.79 23.50
N SER A 204 -10.17 4.80 23.23
CA SER A 204 -8.89 4.69 23.95
C SER A 204 -7.90 5.79 23.56
N LEU A 205 -7.94 6.27 22.32
CA LEU A 205 -7.10 7.40 21.87
C LEU A 205 -7.44 8.70 22.59
N LYS A 206 -8.72 8.94 22.91
CA LYS A 206 -9.16 10.16 23.63
C LYS A 206 -8.73 10.20 25.09
N LYS A 207 -8.30 9.07 25.65
CA LYS A 207 -7.93 8.93 27.07
C LYS A 207 -6.42 8.91 27.29
N SER A 208 -5.63 8.87 26.21
CA SER A 208 -4.16 8.92 26.23
C SER A 208 -3.69 10.35 26.04
#